data_AF-A0A382WSE3-F1
#
_entry.id   AF-A0A382WSE3-F1
#
_cell.length_a   1.000
_cell.length_b   1.000
_cell.length_c   1.000
_cell.angle_alpha   90.00
_cell.angle_beta   90.00
_cell.angle_gamma   90.00
#
_symmetry.space_group_name_H-M   'P 1'
#
loop_
_entity.id
_entity.type
_entity.pdbx_description
1 polymer ?
#
loop_
_entity_poly.entity_id
_entity_poly.type
_entity_poly.pdbx_seq_one_letter_code
_entity_poly.pdbx_strand_id
1 'polypeptide(L)'
;VYSILRGKDLETEKFSVELREKQFGVLKEAQQKVLNLQYWHDFFKAIRLAGFTSRKMISSNNNLLFAYILYLMGRLEYNVDSFVLRRTIAKWFFMSSITRRFTGSPESAMEFDLAHFRDVTDKDQFIGILNSIADSVLTGDYWTISLPNELATSSPISPSLFSYHASLNMLGAKALWSSQKITDFDYPDIVAHRAPIEKHHLFPFEYLKKIGFTSTRETNQIANFALIEWQDNAKISDQPPQEYVPIVEENFSKAELKKMYYLHGLPPDWFLMEY
;
A
#
# COMPACT_ATOMS: atom_id res chain seq x y z
N VAL A 1 -8.68 25.43 -12.57
CA VAL A 1 -9.34 25.59 -11.25
C VAL A 1 -9.26 27.02 -10.70
N TYR A 2 -8.07 27.63 -10.54
CA TYR A 2 -7.92 28.96 -9.94
C TYR A 2 -8.73 30.08 -10.62
N SER A 3 -8.77 30.11 -11.95
CA SER A 3 -9.55 31.12 -12.69
C SER A 3 -11.05 31.00 -12.46
N ILE A 4 -11.57 29.78 -12.30
CA ILE A 4 -12.99 29.53 -12.01
C ILE A 4 -13.34 30.05 -10.61
N LEU A 5 -12.48 29.80 -9.61
CA LEU A 5 -12.64 30.33 -8.25
C LEU A 5 -12.59 31.86 -8.19
N ARG A 6 -11.99 32.53 -9.17
CA ARG A 6 -12.01 33.99 -9.30
C ARG A 6 -13.29 34.52 -9.97
N GLY A 7 -14.20 33.64 -10.39
CA GLY A 7 -15.45 33.99 -11.08
C GLY A 7 -15.28 34.13 -12.59
N LYS A 8 -14.26 33.49 -13.21
CA LYS A 8 -14.12 33.46 -14.67
C LYS A 8 -15.26 32.63 -15.27
N ASP A 9 -16.02 33.26 -16.15
CA ASP A 9 -16.92 32.60 -17.08
C ASP A 9 -16.10 31.90 -18.17
N LEU A 10 -16.33 30.61 -18.39
CA LEU A 10 -15.56 29.81 -19.35
C LEU A 10 -15.95 30.08 -20.80
N GLU A 11 -17.14 30.60 -21.06
CA GLU A 11 -17.62 30.96 -22.40
C GLU A 11 -17.24 32.39 -22.76
N THR A 12 -17.38 33.33 -21.81
CA THR A 12 -17.14 34.77 -22.08
C THR A 12 -15.75 35.26 -21.68
N GLU A 13 -14.98 34.42 -20.98
CA GLU A 13 -13.67 34.71 -20.39
C GLU A 13 -13.62 35.88 -19.38
N LYS A 14 -14.76 36.47 -19.05
CA LYS A 14 -14.88 37.61 -18.13
C LYS A 14 -15.02 37.14 -16.69
N PHE A 15 -14.61 38.00 -15.76
CA PHE A 15 -14.75 37.76 -14.33
C PHE A 15 -16.01 38.47 -13.79
N SER A 16 -16.79 37.76 -12.99
CA SER A 16 -17.96 38.31 -12.26
C SER A 16 -17.87 38.00 -10.77
N VAL A 17 -18.32 38.96 -9.95
CA VAL A 17 -18.37 38.80 -8.49
C VAL A 17 -19.42 37.77 -8.11
N GLU A 18 -20.54 37.74 -8.82
CA GLU A 18 -21.65 36.80 -8.63
C GLU A 18 -21.22 35.37 -8.95
N LEU A 19 -20.50 35.16 -10.07
CA LEU A 19 -19.91 33.86 -10.40
C LEU A 19 -18.89 33.42 -9.35
N ARG A 20 -18.07 34.35 -8.87
CA ARG A 20 -17.10 34.07 -7.80
C ARG A 20 -17.81 33.61 -6.53
N GLU A 21 -18.83 34.32 -6.08
CA GLU A 21 -19.61 33.97 -4.88
C GLU A 21 -20.30 32.61 -5.04
N LYS A 22 -20.88 32.32 -6.21
CA LYS A 22 -21.46 31.01 -6.53
C LYS A 22 -20.42 29.89 -6.43
N GLN A 23 -19.22 30.10 -6.98
CA GLN A 23 -18.14 29.11 -6.91
C GLN A 23 -17.62 28.91 -5.47
N PHE A 24 -17.53 29.97 -4.67
CA PHE A 24 -17.21 29.84 -3.24
C PHE A 24 -18.31 29.10 -2.47
N GLY A 25 -19.57 29.26 -2.84
CA GLY A 25 -20.69 28.47 -2.30
C GLY A 25 -20.49 26.97 -2.54
N VAL A 26 -20.23 26.58 -3.79
CA VAL A 26 -19.93 25.18 -4.15
C VAL A 26 -18.71 24.66 -3.39
N LEU A 27 -17.64 25.46 -3.30
CA LEU A 27 -16.43 25.10 -2.56
C LEU A 27 -16.71 24.87 -1.07
N LYS A 28 -17.53 25.72 -0.45
CA LYS A 28 -17.89 25.61 0.96
C LYS A 28 -18.67 24.32 1.25
N GLU A 29 -19.63 23.98 0.41
CA GLU A 29 -20.38 22.71 0.51
C GLU A 29 -19.46 21.50 0.31
N ALA A 30 -18.58 21.54 -0.70
CA ALA A 30 -17.61 20.49 -0.96
C ALA A 30 -16.65 20.32 0.23
N GLN A 31 -16.15 21.42 0.80
CA GLN A 31 -15.27 21.40 1.97
C GLN A 31 -15.95 20.74 3.18
N GLN A 32 -17.22 21.05 3.45
CA GLN A 32 -17.97 20.41 4.54
C GLN A 32 -18.07 18.90 4.36
N LYS A 33 -18.28 18.42 3.12
CA LYS A 33 -18.34 17.00 2.79
C LYS A 33 -16.97 16.33 2.97
N VAL A 34 -15.90 16.95 2.46
CA VAL A 34 -14.52 16.43 2.55
C VAL A 34 -14.05 16.32 4.00
N LEU A 35 -14.35 17.33 4.82
CA LEU A 35 -13.94 17.39 6.23
C LEU A 35 -14.87 16.62 7.17
N ASN A 36 -15.87 15.92 6.65
CA ASN A 36 -16.76 15.11 7.47
C ASN A 36 -15.99 13.92 8.08
N LEU A 37 -15.84 13.92 9.41
CA LEU A 37 -15.08 12.90 10.14
C LEU A 37 -15.65 11.48 9.96
N GLN A 38 -16.97 11.34 9.85
CA GLN A 38 -17.59 10.03 9.62
C GLN A 38 -17.19 9.49 8.24
N TYR A 39 -17.14 10.36 7.22
CA TYR A 39 -16.76 9.96 5.86
C TYR A 39 -15.30 9.55 5.82
N TRP A 40 -14.45 10.29 6.52
CA TRP A 40 -13.04 10.01 6.68
C TRP A 40 -12.78 8.67 7.40
N HIS A 41 -13.45 8.43 8.52
CA HIS A 41 -13.32 7.17 9.27
C HIS A 41 -13.84 5.97 8.49
N ASP A 42 -14.93 6.12 7.75
CA ASP A 42 -15.46 5.05 6.90
C ASP A 42 -14.54 4.75 5.71
N PHE A 43 -13.93 5.77 5.12
CA PHE A 43 -12.91 5.62 4.08
C PHE A 43 -11.71 4.81 4.59
N PHE A 44 -11.23 5.09 5.80
CA PHE A 44 -10.12 4.33 6.38
C PHE A 44 -10.45 2.84 6.59
N LYS A 45 -11.72 2.45 6.69
CA LYS A 45 -12.09 1.03 6.69
C LYS A 45 -11.75 0.37 5.35
N ALA A 46 -11.79 1.10 4.22
CA ALA A 46 -11.33 0.61 2.93
C ALA A 46 -9.80 0.48 2.87
N ILE A 47 -9.08 1.47 3.42
CA ILE A 47 -7.60 1.44 3.49
C ILE A 47 -7.10 0.27 4.35
N ARG A 48 -7.73 0.04 5.51
CA ARG A 48 -7.44 -1.11 6.36
C ARG A 48 -7.83 -2.44 5.68
N LEU A 49 -8.93 -2.47 4.93
CA LEU A 49 -9.32 -3.64 4.14
C LEU A 49 -8.28 -3.97 3.06
N ALA A 50 -7.61 -2.96 2.50
CA ALA A 50 -6.49 -3.14 1.57
C ALA A 50 -5.17 -3.56 2.26
N GLY A 51 -5.18 -3.82 3.58
CA GLY A 51 -4.01 -4.27 4.34
C GLY A 51 -3.10 -3.16 4.89
N PHE A 52 -3.39 -1.89 4.59
CA PHE A 52 -2.60 -0.76 5.08
C PHE A 52 -3.09 -0.35 6.47
N THR A 53 -2.43 -0.87 7.51
CA THR A 53 -2.88 -0.74 8.90
C THR A 53 -2.29 0.46 9.63
N SER A 54 -1.18 1.01 9.15
CA SER A 54 -0.48 2.13 9.80
C SER A 54 -0.03 3.21 8.81
N ARG A 55 0.16 4.44 9.33
CA ARG A 55 0.67 5.57 8.55
C ARG A 55 2.05 5.28 7.93
N LYS A 56 2.86 4.43 8.57
CA LYS A 56 4.21 4.07 8.11
C LYS A 56 4.19 3.31 6.77
N MET A 57 3.06 2.68 6.42
CA MET A 57 2.87 1.97 5.15
C MET A 57 2.41 2.90 4.02
N ILE A 58 2.06 4.15 4.33
CA ILE A 58 1.60 5.12 3.34
C ILE A 58 2.82 5.86 2.78
N SER A 59 3.28 5.45 1.60
CA SER A 59 4.41 6.05 0.89
C SER A 59 4.09 7.40 0.24
N SER A 60 2.81 7.68 -0.05
CA SER A 60 2.36 8.91 -0.72
C SER A 60 1.04 9.41 -0.14
N ASN A 61 1.03 10.64 0.37
CA ASN A 61 -0.20 11.30 0.82
C ASN A 61 -1.16 11.59 -0.34
N ASN A 62 -0.63 11.84 -1.54
CA ASN A 62 -1.46 12.10 -2.73
C ASN A 62 -2.31 10.88 -3.10
N ASN A 63 -1.77 9.67 -2.94
CA ASN A 63 -2.55 8.47 -3.18
C ASN A 63 -3.76 8.36 -2.22
N LEU A 64 -3.56 8.69 -0.94
CA LEU A 64 -4.64 8.71 0.05
C LEU A 64 -5.69 9.77 -0.29
N LEU A 65 -5.24 10.97 -0.67
CA LEU A 65 -6.11 12.08 -1.06
C LEU A 65 -6.99 11.71 -2.26
N PHE A 66 -6.39 11.18 -3.33
CA PHE A 66 -7.11 10.87 -4.56
C PHE A 66 -8.04 9.66 -4.43
N ALA A 67 -7.63 8.63 -3.69
CA ALA A 67 -8.53 7.55 -3.33
C ALA A 67 -9.72 8.03 -2.48
N TYR A 68 -9.51 9.04 -1.61
CA TYR A 68 -10.60 9.63 -0.85
C TYR A 68 -11.57 10.43 -1.73
N ILE A 69 -11.09 11.14 -2.76
CA ILE A 69 -11.95 11.81 -3.74
C ILE A 69 -12.86 10.78 -4.41
N LEU A 70 -12.31 9.69 -4.93
CA LEU A 70 -13.09 8.63 -5.57
C LEU A 70 -14.09 7.98 -4.59
N TYR A 71 -13.68 7.78 -3.33
CA TYR A 71 -14.57 7.30 -2.29
C TYR A 71 -15.76 8.26 -2.06
N LEU A 72 -15.51 9.57 -1.99
CA LEU A 72 -16.55 10.57 -1.82
C LEU A 72 -17.49 10.63 -3.03
N MET A 73 -16.97 10.54 -4.26
CA MET A 73 -17.80 10.44 -5.47
C MET A 73 -18.73 9.21 -5.40
N GLY A 74 -18.16 8.03 -5.13
CA GLY A 74 -18.94 6.79 -5.00
C GLY A 74 -20.01 6.89 -3.91
N ARG A 75 -19.72 7.53 -2.78
CA ARG A 75 -20.68 7.70 -1.67
C ARG A 75 -21.74 8.75 -1.96
N LEU A 76 -21.35 9.94 -2.44
CA LEU A 76 -22.20 11.14 -2.45
C LEU A 76 -22.87 11.40 -3.79
N GLU A 77 -22.24 11.03 -4.89
CA GLU A 77 -22.75 11.30 -6.24
C GLU A 77 -23.47 10.06 -6.78
N TYR A 78 -22.86 8.88 -6.60
CA TYR A 78 -23.40 7.63 -7.14
C TYR A 78 -24.17 6.78 -6.12
N ASN A 79 -24.15 7.16 -4.83
CA ASN A 79 -24.83 6.44 -3.75
C ASN A 79 -24.54 4.91 -3.76
N VAL A 80 -23.28 4.55 -3.98
CA VAL A 80 -22.81 3.16 -3.97
C VAL A 80 -22.99 2.58 -2.57
N ASP A 81 -23.49 1.34 -2.49
CA ASP A 81 -23.58 0.62 -1.22
C ASP A 81 -22.23 0.57 -0.50
N SER A 82 -22.27 0.76 0.82
CA SER A 82 -21.05 0.91 1.63
C SER A 82 -20.13 -0.31 1.61
N PHE A 83 -20.69 -1.52 1.50
CA PHE A 83 -19.91 -2.76 1.44
C PHE A 83 -19.20 -2.88 0.09
N VAL A 84 -19.91 -2.60 -1.00
CA VAL A 84 -19.35 -2.61 -2.35
C VAL A 84 -18.29 -1.51 -2.51
N LEU A 85 -18.62 -0.27 -2.12
CA LEU A 85 -17.72 0.87 -2.21
C LEU A 85 -16.40 0.62 -1.48
N ARG A 86 -16.47 0.04 -0.27
CA ARG A 86 -15.27 -0.26 0.53
C ARG A 86 -14.33 -1.22 -0.19
N ARG A 87 -14.87 -2.27 -0.82
CA ARG A 87 -14.06 -3.25 -1.58
C ARG A 87 -13.46 -2.63 -2.83
N THR A 88 -14.25 -1.86 -3.58
CA THR A 88 -13.79 -1.20 -4.80
C THR A 88 -12.66 -0.21 -4.50
N ILE A 89 -12.82 0.62 -3.47
CA ILE A 89 -11.79 1.59 -3.07
C ILE A 89 -10.56 0.91 -2.48
N ALA A 90 -10.72 -0.20 -1.75
CA ALA A 90 -9.59 -0.99 -1.27
C ALA A 90 -8.74 -1.53 -2.44
N LYS A 91 -9.38 -2.12 -3.46
CA LYS A 91 -8.71 -2.60 -4.68
C LYS A 91 -8.02 -1.47 -5.42
N TRP A 92 -8.71 -0.35 -5.62
CA TRP A 92 -8.15 0.84 -6.27
C TRP A 92 -6.91 1.36 -5.53
N PHE A 93 -7.02 1.54 -4.21
CA PHE A 93 -5.94 2.07 -3.38
C PHE A 93 -4.71 1.16 -3.38
N PHE A 94 -4.92 -0.17 -3.37
CA PHE A 94 -3.83 -1.12 -3.46
C PHE A 94 -3.12 -1.00 -4.81
N MET A 95 -3.88 -0.99 -5.92
CA MET A 95 -3.34 -0.81 -7.26
C MET A 95 -2.56 0.50 -7.40
N SER A 96 -3.17 1.62 -7.01
CA SER A 96 -2.53 2.93 -7.15
C SER A 96 -1.30 3.10 -6.25
N SER A 97 -1.26 2.40 -5.10
CA SER A 97 -0.09 2.32 -4.23
C SER A 97 1.04 1.55 -4.90
N ILE A 98 0.78 0.29 -5.28
CA ILE A 98 1.83 -0.62 -5.75
C ILE A 98 2.44 -0.12 -7.07
N THR A 99 1.64 0.46 -7.96
CA THR A 99 2.10 0.98 -9.25
C THR A 99 2.61 2.42 -9.19
N ARG A 100 2.61 3.04 -8.00
CA ARG A 100 3.07 4.43 -7.80
C ARG A 100 2.31 5.45 -8.67
N ARG A 101 1.03 5.18 -8.98
CA ARG A 101 0.21 5.90 -9.97
C ARG A 101 0.26 7.43 -9.81
N PHE A 102 0.33 7.91 -8.56
CA PHE A 102 0.24 9.33 -8.21
C PHE A 102 1.53 9.94 -7.63
N THR A 103 2.70 9.39 -7.97
CA THR A 103 3.98 9.88 -7.43
C THR A 103 4.67 10.90 -8.33
N GLY A 104 4.66 10.71 -9.66
CA GLY A 104 5.39 11.58 -10.60
C GLY A 104 4.62 12.85 -10.99
N SER A 105 3.43 12.68 -11.57
CA SER A 105 2.53 13.78 -11.98
C SER A 105 1.13 13.56 -11.40
N PRO A 106 0.97 13.71 -10.07
CA PRO A 106 -0.24 13.33 -9.35
C PRO A 106 -1.50 13.97 -9.91
N GLU A 107 -1.49 15.28 -10.13
CA GLU A 107 -2.64 16.04 -10.60
C GLU A 107 -3.04 15.63 -12.02
N SER A 108 -2.09 15.48 -12.93
CA SER A 108 -2.36 15.05 -14.31
C SER A 108 -2.90 13.61 -14.36
N ALA A 109 -2.36 12.71 -13.53
CA ALA A 109 -2.88 11.35 -13.42
C ALA A 109 -4.30 11.33 -12.85
N MET A 110 -4.58 12.18 -11.85
CA MET A 110 -5.93 12.32 -11.29
C MET A 110 -6.91 12.93 -12.30
N GLU A 111 -6.51 13.95 -13.06
CA GLU A 111 -7.35 14.52 -14.12
C GLU A 111 -7.67 13.49 -15.22
N PHE A 112 -6.69 12.67 -15.59
CA PHE A 112 -6.89 11.56 -16.52
C PHE A 112 -7.89 10.54 -15.97
N ASP A 113 -7.77 10.15 -14.70
CA ASP A 113 -8.73 9.24 -14.06
C ASP A 113 -10.14 9.85 -14.00
N LEU A 114 -10.26 11.10 -13.57
CA LEU A 114 -11.54 11.82 -13.48
C LEU A 114 -12.25 11.96 -14.84
N ALA A 115 -11.51 12.03 -15.93
CA ALA A 115 -12.08 12.14 -17.27
C ALA A 115 -12.98 10.94 -17.64
N HIS A 116 -12.74 9.75 -17.06
CA HIS A 116 -13.55 8.56 -17.31
C HIS A 116 -14.97 8.67 -16.73
N PHE A 117 -15.22 9.60 -15.81
CA PHE A 117 -16.50 9.72 -15.10
C PHE A 117 -17.43 10.80 -15.65
N ARG A 118 -17.04 11.54 -16.71
CA ARG A 118 -17.80 12.69 -17.22
C ARG A 118 -19.24 12.37 -17.62
N ASP A 119 -19.45 11.19 -18.22
CA ASP A 119 -20.76 10.75 -18.73
C ASP A 119 -21.36 9.60 -17.91
N VAL A 120 -20.81 9.35 -16.71
CA VAL A 120 -21.25 8.26 -15.83
C VAL A 120 -22.44 8.74 -15.02
N THR A 121 -23.53 7.97 -15.07
CA THR A 121 -24.80 8.35 -14.43
C THR A 121 -25.28 7.37 -13.37
N ASP A 122 -24.70 6.17 -13.32
CA ASP A 122 -25.07 5.14 -12.35
C ASP A 122 -23.87 4.54 -11.61
N LYS A 123 -24.17 3.90 -10.49
CA LYS A 123 -23.20 3.32 -9.56
C LYS A 123 -22.42 2.14 -10.14
N ASP A 124 -23.04 1.36 -11.03
CA ASP A 124 -22.45 0.13 -11.56
C ASP A 124 -21.38 0.48 -12.62
N GLN A 125 -21.65 1.51 -13.43
CA GLN A 125 -20.66 2.12 -14.32
C GLN A 125 -19.45 2.68 -13.54
N PHE A 126 -19.69 3.44 -12.46
CA PHE A 126 -18.62 3.96 -11.60
C PHE A 126 -17.72 2.84 -11.07
N ILE A 127 -18.30 1.78 -10.52
CA ILE A 127 -17.57 0.61 -10.03
C ILE A 127 -16.82 -0.10 -11.17
N GLY A 128 -17.49 -0.27 -12.32
CA GLY A 128 -16.93 -0.93 -13.50
C GLY A 128 -15.68 -0.25 -14.01
N ILE A 129 -15.66 1.08 -14.07
CA ILE A 129 -14.50 1.88 -14.49
C ILE A 129 -13.31 1.65 -13.55
N LEU A 130 -13.51 1.79 -12.24
CA LEU A 130 -12.43 1.61 -11.26
C LEU A 130 -11.84 0.20 -11.32
N ASN A 131 -12.70 -0.81 -11.43
CA ASN A 131 -12.25 -2.20 -11.56
C ASN A 131 -11.51 -2.46 -12.87
N SER A 132 -12.05 -1.97 -14.00
CA SER A 132 -11.44 -2.17 -15.32
C SER A 132 -10.07 -1.52 -15.41
N ILE A 133 -9.90 -0.32 -14.87
CA ILE A 133 -8.58 0.34 -14.82
C ILE A 133 -7.63 -0.50 -13.98
N ALA A 134 -8.04 -0.93 -12.79
CA ALA A 134 -7.19 -1.75 -11.92
C ALA A 134 -6.77 -3.08 -12.60
N ASP A 135 -7.70 -3.74 -13.29
CA ASP A 135 -7.44 -5.00 -14.00
C ASP A 135 -6.53 -4.81 -15.23
N SER A 136 -6.66 -3.67 -15.94
CA SER A 136 -5.77 -3.34 -17.05
C SER A 136 -4.33 -3.01 -16.63
N VAL A 137 -4.14 -2.57 -15.39
CA VAL A 137 -2.83 -2.22 -14.84
C VAL A 137 -2.18 -3.44 -14.20
N LEU A 138 -2.92 -4.20 -13.40
CA LEU A 138 -2.43 -5.37 -12.66
C LEU A 138 -2.55 -6.65 -13.49
N THR A 139 -1.96 -6.64 -14.68
CA THR A 139 -1.96 -7.77 -15.61
C THR A 139 -1.09 -8.94 -15.11
N GLY A 140 -1.18 -10.10 -15.77
CA GLY A 140 -0.28 -11.22 -15.50
C GLY A 140 1.20 -10.81 -15.53
N ASP A 141 1.60 -10.08 -16.59
CA ASP A 141 2.97 -9.59 -16.77
C ASP A 141 3.41 -8.62 -15.66
N TYR A 142 2.49 -7.81 -15.13
CA TYR A 142 2.81 -6.94 -14.00
C TYR A 142 3.29 -7.78 -12.80
N TRP A 143 2.57 -8.86 -12.49
CA TRP A 143 2.90 -9.73 -11.35
C TRP A 143 4.14 -10.58 -11.59
N THR A 144 4.34 -11.11 -12.80
CA THR A 144 5.43 -12.05 -13.08
C THR A 144 6.73 -11.37 -13.51
N ILE A 145 6.68 -10.13 -13.98
CA ILE A 145 7.84 -9.42 -14.55
C ILE A 145 8.06 -8.08 -13.85
N SER A 146 7.07 -7.19 -13.84
CA SER A 146 7.26 -5.81 -13.34
C SER A 146 7.53 -5.78 -11.84
N LEU A 147 6.67 -6.41 -11.03
CA LEU A 147 6.77 -6.38 -9.58
C LEU A 147 8.07 -7.01 -9.04
N PRO A 148 8.54 -8.20 -9.51
CA PRO A 148 9.82 -8.75 -9.10
C PRO A 148 10.99 -7.79 -9.35
N ASN A 149 11.02 -7.12 -10.50
CA ASN A 149 12.05 -6.13 -10.81
C ASN A 149 11.98 -4.90 -9.88
N GLU A 150 10.78 -4.45 -9.50
CA GLU A 150 10.61 -3.35 -8.54
C GLU A 150 11.04 -3.72 -7.10
N LEU A 151 10.97 -5.01 -6.75
CA LEU A 151 11.46 -5.56 -5.48
C LEU A 151 12.98 -5.78 -5.48
N ALA A 152 13.63 -5.82 -6.65
CA ALA A 152 15.09 -5.91 -6.79
C ALA A 152 15.79 -4.54 -6.58
N THR A 153 15.35 -3.78 -5.58
CA THR A 153 15.91 -2.46 -5.24
C THR A 153 16.24 -2.37 -3.76
N SER A 154 17.06 -1.38 -3.36
CA SER A 154 17.46 -1.14 -1.97
C SER A 154 16.79 0.08 -1.33
N SER A 155 15.63 0.51 -1.86
CA SER A 155 14.96 1.72 -1.36
C SER A 155 14.35 1.46 0.03
N PRO A 156 14.65 2.31 1.04
CA PRO A 156 14.06 2.15 2.37
C PRO A 156 12.55 2.43 2.39
N ILE A 157 12.07 3.23 1.44
CA ILE A 157 10.65 3.53 1.22
C ILE A 157 10.29 2.98 -0.15
N SER A 158 9.58 1.86 -0.17
CA SER A 158 9.16 1.20 -1.41
C SER A 158 7.67 0.88 -1.38
N PRO A 159 6.89 1.41 -2.34
CA PRO A 159 5.49 1.05 -2.47
C PRO A 159 5.27 -0.45 -2.67
N SER A 160 6.17 -1.13 -3.38
CA SER A 160 6.14 -2.57 -3.61
C SER A 160 6.36 -3.33 -2.29
N LEU A 161 7.29 -2.89 -1.43
CA LEU A 161 7.49 -3.44 -0.08
C LEU A 161 6.26 -3.24 0.81
N PHE A 162 5.68 -2.04 0.83
CA PHE A 162 4.49 -1.79 1.66
C PHE A 162 3.27 -2.56 1.16
N SER A 163 3.15 -2.79 -0.14
CA SER A 163 2.10 -3.62 -0.72
C SER A 163 2.29 -5.10 -0.38
N TYR A 164 3.53 -5.57 -0.30
CA TYR A 164 3.85 -6.90 0.24
C TYR A 164 3.42 -7.01 1.72
N HIS A 165 3.80 -6.06 2.57
CA HIS A 165 3.35 -6.04 3.98
C HIS A 165 1.82 -5.95 4.09
N ALA A 166 1.16 -5.17 3.23
CA ALA A 166 -0.30 -5.07 3.20
C ALA A 166 -0.93 -6.43 2.83
N SER A 167 -0.33 -7.16 1.89
CA SER A 167 -0.76 -8.50 1.51
C SER A 167 -0.64 -9.48 2.69
N LEU A 168 0.49 -9.45 3.42
CA LEU A 168 0.67 -10.26 4.62
C LEU A 168 -0.42 -9.95 5.68
N ASN A 169 -0.75 -8.68 5.89
CA ASN A 169 -1.82 -8.26 6.80
C ASN A 169 -3.19 -8.79 6.34
N MET A 170 -3.51 -8.67 5.05
CA MET A 170 -4.79 -9.16 4.49
C MET A 170 -4.93 -10.67 4.61
N LEU A 171 -3.84 -11.42 4.45
CA LEU A 171 -3.79 -12.87 4.59
C LEU A 171 -3.75 -13.32 6.06
N GLY A 172 -3.68 -12.39 7.01
CA GLY A 172 -3.55 -12.69 8.44
C GLY A 172 -2.27 -13.46 8.76
N ALA A 173 -1.18 -13.16 8.04
CA ALA A 173 0.09 -13.85 8.19
C ALA A 173 0.74 -13.57 9.55
N LYS A 174 1.42 -14.60 10.06
CA LYS A 174 2.32 -14.49 11.22
C LYS A 174 3.61 -13.82 10.80
N ALA A 175 4.27 -13.12 11.71
CA ALA A 175 5.67 -12.76 11.48
C ALA A 175 6.47 -14.06 11.29
N LEU A 176 7.53 -14.02 10.48
CA LEU A 176 8.31 -15.22 10.18
C LEU A 176 8.92 -15.76 11.49
N TRP A 177 8.75 -17.06 11.72
CA TRP A 177 9.08 -17.75 12.98
C TRP A 177 8.43 -17.14 14.24
N SER A 178 7.27 -16.51 14.11
CA SER A 178 6.46 -16.05 15.24
C SER A 178 5.19 -16.88 15.40
N SER A 179 4.68 -16.92 16.63
CA SER A 179 3.33 -17.44 16.91
C SER A 179 2.21 -16.41 16.68
N GLN A 180 2.56 -15.11 16.57
CA GLN A 180 1.64 -13.97 16.50
C GLN A 180 1.49 -13.43 15.07
N LYS A 181 0.32 -12.84 14.75
CA LYS A 181 0.11 -12.17 13.46
C LYS A 181 0.86 -10.85 13.40
N ILE A 182 1.27 -10.45 12.20
CA ILE A 182 1.91 -9.14 11.99
C ILE A 182 1.01 -8.01 12.51
N THR A 183 -0.31 -8.12 12.28
CA THR A 183 -1.30 -7.14 12.75
C THR A 183 -1.48 -7.10 14.27
N ASP A 184 -1.11 -8.16 14.97
CA ASP A 184 -1.23 -8.22 16.43
C ASP A 184 -0.18 -7.32 17.10
N PHE A 185 0.83 -6.87 16.37
CA PHE A 185 1.88 -5.97 16.85
C PHE A 185 1.56 -4.47 16.66
N ASP A 186 0.46 -4.13 15.99
CA ASP A 186 0.00 -2.75 15.79
C ASP A 186 -0.75 -2.24 17.04
N TYR A 187 0.00 -1.91 18.08
CA TYR A 187 -0.52 -1.30 19.31
C TYR A 187 -0.39 0.24 19.25
N PRO A 188 -1.46 0.99 18.92
CA PRO A 188 -1.40 2.46 18.86
C PRO A 188 -1.11 3.10 20.23
N ASP A 189 -1.46 2.42 21.32
CA ASP A 189 -1.34 2.94 22.69
C ASP A 189 -0.02 2.57 23.38
N ILE A 190 0.82 1.73 22.75
CA ILE A 190 2.09 1.28 23.32
C ILE A 190 3.25 1.93 22.56
N VAL A 191 3.92 2.88 23.20
CA VAL A 191 5.16 3.48 22.69
C VAL A 191 6.35 2.79 23.35
N ALA A 192 6.86 1.74 22.72
CA ALA A 192 8.05 1.04 23.16
C ALA A 192 9.34 1.65 22.54
N HIS A 193 10.48 1.48 23.22
CA HIS A 193 11.78 1.92 22.71
C HIS A 193 12.24 1.16 21.45
N ARG A 194 11.74 -0.07 21.26
CA ARG A 194 11.95 -0.88 20.05
C ARG A 194 10.63 -1.40 19.51
N ALA A 195 10.57 -1.55 18.19
CA ALA A 195 9.44 -2.19 17.55
C ALA A 195 9.44 -3.69 17.91
N PRO A 196 8.29 -4.30 18.22
CA PRO A 196 8.24 -5.72 18.56
C PRO A 196 8.58 -6.62 17.36
N ILE A 197 8.25 -6.17 16.15
CA ILE A 197 8.68 -6.77 14.89
C ILE A 197 9.59 -5.81 14.13
N GLU A 198 10.60 -6.36 13.49
CA GLU A 198 11.57 -5.62 12.70
C GLU A 198 11.84 -6.31 11.36
N LYS A 199 12.38 -5.53 10.42
CA LYS A 199 12.91 -6.08 9.18
C LYS A 199 14.26 -6.73 9.49
N HIS A 200 14.40 -8.00 9.14
CA HIS A 200 15.67 -8.71 9.17
C HIS A 200 16.03 -9.19 7.78
N HIS A 201 17.32 -9.15 7.46
CA HIS A 201 17.83 -9.74 6.24
C HIS A 201 17.85 -11.26 6.37
N LEU A 202 17.12 -11.97 5.51
CA LEU A 202 17.13 -13.43 5.44
C LEU A 202 18.56 -13.94 5.28
N PHE A 203 19.35 -13.32 4.41
CA PHE A 203 20.81 -13.44 4.37
C PHE A 203 21.43 -12.24 5.07
N PRO A 204 21.94 -12.36 6.31
CA PRO A 204 22.34 -11.22 7.11
C PRO A 204 23.39 -10.32 6.45
N PHE A 205 23.25 -9.01 6.66
CA PHE A 205 24.10 -8.00 6.03
C PHE A 205 25.61 -8.23 6.23
N GLU A 206 26.04 -8.56 7.47
CA GLU A 206 27.45 -8.82 7.76
C GLU A 206 27.92 -10.20 7.21
N TYR A 207 27.01 -11.18 7.08
CA TYR A 207 27.32 -12.43 6.38
C TYR A 207 27.57 -12.18 4.88
N LEU A 208 26.71 -11.39 4.23
CA LEU A 208 26.84 -11.05 2.81
C LEU A 208 28.18 -10.38 2.48
N LYS A 209 28.66 -9.49 3.35
CA LYS A 209 29.99 -8.89 3.20
C LYS A 209 31.13 -9.92 3.25
N LYS A 210 31.05 -10.90 4.15
CA LYS A 210 32.09 -11.94 4.30
C LYS A 210 32.21 -12.81 3.04
N ILE A 211 31.11 -13.01 2.31
CA ILE A 211 31.08 -13.79 1.07
C ILE A 211 31.24 -12.94 -0.20
N GLY A 212 31.57 -11.65 -0.07
CA GLY A 212 31.98 -10.78 -1.18
C GLY A 212 30.95 -9.76 -1.68
N PHE A 213 29.71 -9.77 -1.18
CA PHE A 213 28.70 -8.77 -1.53
C PHE A 213 28.86 -7.52 -0.68
N THR A 214 29.35 -6.44 -1.29
CA THR A 214 29.70 -5.21 -0.56
C THR A 214 28.86 -4.01 -0.96
N SER A 215 28.17 -4.06 -2.10
CA SER A 215 27.35 -2.93 -2.53
C SER A 215 26.03 -2.86 -1.74
N THR A 216 25.58 -1.64 -1.43
CA THR A 216 24.28 -1.41 -0.78
C THR A 216 23.12 -1.96 -1.60
N ARG A 217 23.25 -1.91 -2.93
CA ARG A 217 22.21 -2.40 -3.86
C ARG A 217 22.03 -3.91 -3.74
N GLU A 218 23.10 -4.66 -3.53
CA GLU A 218 23.06 -6.12 -3.34
C GLU A 218 22.65 -6.47 -1.92
N THR A 219 23.26 -5.84 -0.92
CA THR A 219 23.09 -6.23 0.49
C THR A 219 21.77 -5.78 1.12
N ASN A 220 21.09 -4.77 0.57
CA ASN A 220 19.81 -4.25 1.08
C ASN A 220 18.64 -4.45 0.12
N GLN A 221 18.67 -5.49 -0.72
CA GLN A 221 17.55 -5.80 -1.60
C GLN A 221 16.27 -6.05 -0.80
N ILE A 222 15.14 -5.51 -1.27
CA ILE A 222 13.85 -5.68 -0.60
C ILE A 222 13.47 -7.16 -0.48
N ALA A 223 13.77 -7.95 -1.52
CA ALA A 223 13.52 -9.39 -1.55
C ALA A 223 14.25 -10.18 -0.46
N ASN A 224 15.33 -9.63 0.11
CA ASN A 224 16.08 -10.25 1.19
C ASN A 224 15.51 -9.90 2.58
N PHE A 225 14.40 -9.16 2.72
CA PHE A 225 13.84 -8.85 4.03
C PHE A 225 12.67 -9.76 4.41
N ALA A 226 12.63 -10.14 5.69
CA ALA A 226 11.45 -10.68 6.34
C ALA A 226 11.10 -9.87 7.59
N LEU A 227 9.83 -9.93 8.01
CA LEU A 227 9.38 -9.41 9.30
C LEU A 227 9.51 -10.51 10.35
N ILE A 228 10.38 -10.31 11.34
CA ILE A 228 10.58 -11.23 12.47
C ILE A 228 10.49 -10.47 13.80
N GLU A 229 10.33 -11.19 14.90
CA GLU A 229 10.37 -10.57 16.23
C GLU A 229 11.78 -10.04 16.55
N TRP A 230 11.84 -8.90 17.24
CA TRP A 230 13.10 -8.26 17.63
C TRP A 230 14.06 -9.21 18.36
N GLN A 231 13.53 -10.10 19.22
CA GLN A 231 14.35 -11.01 20.01
C GLN A 231 15.04 -12.06 19.13
N ASP A 232 14.35 -12.55 18.09
CA ASP A 232 14.91 -13.52 17.17
C ASP A 232 15.88 -12.85 16.20
N ASN A 233 15.59 -11.62 15.77
CA ASN A 233 16.53 -10.77 15.03
C ASN A 233 17.88 -10.64 15.77
N ALA A 234 17.83 -10.36 17.07
CA ALA A 234 19.03 -10.23 17.89
C ALA A 234 19.80 -11.54 18.06
N LYS A 235 19.12 -12.70 18.09
CA LYS A 235 19.76 -14.03 18.20
C LYS A 235 20.43 -14.46 16.90
N ILE A 236 19.78 -14.22 15.76
CA ILE A 236 20.31 -14.59 14.44
C ILE A 236 21.57 -13.77 14.11
N SER A 237 21.57 -12.47 14.42
CA SER A 237 22.72 -11.58 14.23
C SER A 237 23.27 -11.63 12.80
N ASP A 238 24.47 -12.18 12.60
CA ASP A 238 25.21 -12.27 11.34
C ASP A 238 25.46 -13.72 10.90
N GLN A 239 24.67 -14.66 11.43
CA GLN A 239 24.80 -16.08 11.13
C GLN A 239 24.37 -16.38 9.67
N PRO A 240 25.05 -17.30 8.97
CA PRO A 240 24.58 -17.80 7.68
C PRO A 240 23.20 -18.46 7.80
N PRO A 241 22.31 -18.33 6.79
CA PRO A 241 20.99 -18.97 6.79
C PRO A 241 21.05 -20.49 7.03
N GLN A 242 22.06 -21.15 6.47
CA GLN A 242 22.28 -22.59 6.62
C GLN A 242 22.53 -23.01 8.08
N GLU A 243 23.02 -22.10 8.92
CA GLU A 243 23.30 -22.37 10.33
C GLU A 243 22.08 -22.06 11.22
N TYR A 244 21.45 -20.90 11.03
CA TYR A 244 20.41 -20.46 11.96
C TYR A 244 19.01 -21.02 11.63
N VAL A 245 18.69 -21.23 10.34
CA VAL A 245 17.33 -21.65 9.94
C VAL A 245 16.97 -23.02 10.53
N PRO A 246 17.82 -24.07 10.45
CA PRO A 246 17.51 -25.36 11.06
C PRO A 246 17.20 -25.26 12.56
N ILE A 247 17.94 -24.41 13.29
CA ILE A 247 17.79 -24.23 14.73
C ILE A 247 16.48 -23.51 15.07
N VAL A 248 16.17 -22.41 14.36
CA VAL A 248 14.95 -21.64 14.61
C VAL A 248 13.70 -22.49 14.30
N GLU A 249 13.78 -23.29 13.25
CA GLU A 249 12.67 -24.09 12.74
C GLU A 249 12.33 -25.33 13.57
N GLU A 250 13.20 -25.77 14.49
CA GLU A 250 12.90 -26.83 15.47
C GLU A 250 11.65 -26.53 16.31
N ASN A 251 11.31 -25.24 16.46
CA ASN A 251 10.16 -24.79 17.25
C ASN A 251 8.82 -24.91 16.50
N PHE A 252 8.82 -25.31 15.23
CA PHE A 252 7.63 -25.28 14.38
C PHE A 252 7.38 -26.63 13.70
N SER A 253 6.11 -26.98 13.52
CA SER A 253 5.76 -28.15 12.72
C SER A 253 6.02 -27.91 11.23
N LYS A 254 6.28 -28.98 10.47
CA LYS A 254 6.44 -28.90 9.01
C LYS A 254 5.25 -28.26 8.30
N ALA A 255 4.02 -28.46 8.82
CA ALA A 255 2.82 -27.87 8.26
C ALA A 255 2.76 -26.35 8.48
N GLU A 256 3.20 -25.88 9.65
CA GLU A 256 3.32 -24.45 9.96
C GLU A 256 4.38 -23.79 9.09
N LEU A 257 5.56 -24.39 8.98
CA LEU A 257 6.65 -23.87 8.15
C LEU A 257 6.24 -23.76 6.68
N LYS A 258 5.62 -24.81 6.12
CA LYS A 258 5.08 -24.78 4.75
C LYS A 258 4.10 -23.63 4.53
N LYS A 259 3.22 -23.38 5.51
CA LYS A 259 2.27 -22.27 5.44
C LYS A 259 2.97 -20.91 5.59
N MET A 260 3.94 -20.79 6.49
CA MET A 260 4.73 -19.56 6.66
C MET A 260 5.47 -19.22 5.38
N TYR A 261 6.19 -20.19 4.80
CA TYR A 261 6.94 -19.98 3.56
C TYR A 261 6.04 -19.56 2.40
N TYR A 262 4.89 -20.22 2.25
CA TYR A 262 3.91 -19.82 1.24
C TYR A 262 3.43 -18.37 1.41
N LEU A 263 3.10 -17.97 2.65
CA LEU A 263 2.63 -16.60 2.94
C LEU A 263 3.73 -15.55 2.75
N HIS A 264 4.97 -15.88 3.10
CA HIS A 264 6.13 -14.98 3.00
C HIS A 264 6.84 -15.05 1.63
N GLY A 265 6.31 -15.82 0.68
CA GLY A 265 6.91 -15.95 -0.65
C GLY A 265 8.29 -16.62 -0.67
N LEU A 266 8.59 -17.45 0.33
CA LEU A 266 9.87 -18.16 0.44
C LEU A 266 9.79 -19.51 -0.28
N PRO A 267 10.69 -19.80 -1.23
CA PRO A 267 10.76 -21.14 -1.81
C PRO A 267 11.24 -22.17 -0.78
N PRO A 268 10.92 -23.47 -0.97
CA PRO A 268 11.54 -24.53 -0.17
C PRO A 268 13.06 -24.43 -0.23
N ASP A 269 13.72 -24.69 0.90
CA ASP A 269 15.18 -24.72 1.03
C ASP A 269 15.88 -23.40 0.59
N TRP A 270 15.19 -22.26 0.67
CA TRP A 270 15.73 -20.95 0.31
C TRP A 270 17.06 -20.63 1.01
N PHE A 271 17.24 -21.13 2.23
CA PHE A 271 18.45 -20.93 3.04
C PHE A 271 19.68 -21.69 2.49
N LEU A 272 19.47 -22.64 1.57
CA LEU A 272 20.53 -23.33 0.83
C LEU A 272 20.87 -22.66 -0.51
N MET A 273 20.06 -21.68 -0.95
CA MET A 273 20.29 -20.99 -2.21
C MET A 273 21.53 -20.10 -2.15
N GLU A 274 22.19 -19.93 -3.30
CA GLU A 274 23.17 -18.87 -3.49
C GLU A 274 22.47 -17.50 -3.41
N TYR A 275 23.20 -16.49 -2.95
CA TYR A 275 22.71 -15.12 -2.85
C TYR A 275 22.74 -14.39 -4.19
#